data_AF-A0A9D1SDT6-F1
#
_entry.id   AF-A0A9D1SDT6-F1
#
_cell.length_a   1.000
_cell.length_b   1.000
_cell.length_c   1.000
_cell.angle_alpha   90.00
_cell.angle_beta   90.00
_cell.angle_gamma   90.00
#
_symmetry.space_group_name_H-M   'P 1'
#
loop_
_entity.id
_entity.type
_entity.pdbx_description
1 polymer ?
#
loop_
_entity_poly.entity_id
_entity_poly.type
_entity_poly.pdbx_seq_one_letter_code
_entity_poly.pdbx_strand_id
1 'polypeptide(L)'
;MKSTGIVRKVDELGRIVIPKELRRKFGIDTKDGLEIYVEEDKIILKKYEPSCIFCQNSDNIFEFHGKNICPECAKLIGAHAE
;
A
#
# COMPACT_ATOMS: atom_id res chain seq x y z
N MET A 1 13.03 2.32 14.74
CA MET A 1 13.51 2.50 13.35
C MET A 1 14.80 1.71 13.15
N LYS A 2 14.97 1.01 12.02
CA LYS A 2 16.28 0.50 11.59
C LYS A 2 16.86 1.48 10.56
N SER A 3 17.99 2.09 10.88
CA SER A 3 18.69 2.97 9.95
C SER A 3 19.41 2.13 8.90
N THR A 4 19.21 2.44 7.62
CA THR A 4 19.96 1.84 6.52
C THR A 4 21.26 2.60 6.23
N GLY A 5 21.41 3.82 6.75
CA GLY A 5 22.55 4.71 6.46
C GLY A 5 22.64 5.18 5.01
N ILE A 6 21.63 4.90 4.18
CA ILE A 6 21.65 5.23 2.74
C ILE A 6 21.09 6.62 2.52
N VAL A 7 21.92 7.54 2.02
CA VAL A 7 21.51 8.89 1.61
C VAL A 7 21.40 8.96 0.09
N ARG A 8 20.27 9.46 -0.43
CA ARG A 8 20.02 9.73 -1.84
C ARG A 8 19.64 11.19 -2.04
N LYS A 9 20.23 11.79 -3.08
CA LYS A 9 19.87 13.13 -3.52
C LYS A 9 18.55 13.06 -4.28
N VAL A 10 17.79 14.14 -4.15
CA VAL A 10 16.60 14.39 -4.94
C VAL A 10 17.03 14.83 -6.34
N ASP A 11 16.35 14.37 -7.38
CA ASP A 11 16.60 14.85 -8.74
C ASP A 11 15.95 16.20 -9.01
N GLU A 12 16.13 16.73 -10.23
CA GLU A 12 15.61 18.05 -10.64
C GLU A 12 14.07 18.15 -10.60
N LEU A 13 13.37 17.02 -10.54
CA LEU A 13 11.90 16.96 -10.52
C LEU A 13 11.34 16.60 -9.14
N GLY A 14 12.19 16.51 -8.11
CA GLY A 14 11.72 16.17 -6.76
C GLY A 14 11.64 14.66 -6.48
N ARG A 15 12.14 13.79 -7.37
CA ARG A 15 12.03 12.33 -7.22
C ARG A 15 13.21 11.78 -6.44
N ILE A 16 12.98 10.69 -5.73
CA ILE A 16 14.00 9.90 -5.04
C ILE A 16 14.04 8.47 -5.56
N VAL A 17 15.22 7.86 -5.57
CA VAL A 17 15.41 6.47 -6.00
C VAL A 17 15.43 5.55 -4.78
N ILE A 18 14.56 4.53 -4.78
CA ILE A 18 14.58 3.46 -3.77
C ILE A 18 15.62 2.40 -4.18
N PRO A 19 16.65 2.14 -3.36
CA PRO A 19 17.65 1.10 -3.63
C PRO A 19 17.04 -0.26 -3.93
N LYS A 20 17.67 -1.02 -4.85
CA LYS A 20 17.18 -2.34 -5.29
C LYS A 20 17.00 -3.33 -4.13
N GLU A 21 17.86 -3.26 -3.12
CA GLU A 21 17.80 -4.12 -1.93
C GLU A 21 16.52 -3.88 -1.11
N LEU A 22 16.16 -2.61 -0.89
CA LEU A 22 14.92 -2.27 -0.18
C LEU A 22 13.70 -2.68 -1.00
N ARG A 23 13.73 -2.47 -2.32
CA ARG A 23 12.65 -2.94 -3.20
C ARG A 23 12.43 -4.45 -3.10
N ARG A 24 13.50 -5.27 -3.17
CA ARG A 24 13.38 -6.72 -3.00
C ARG A 24 12.87 -7.12 -1.62
N LYS A 25 13.33 -6.43 -0.57
CA LYS A 25 12.93 -6.73 0.81
C LYS A 25 11.46 -6.43 1.08
N PHE A 26 10.95 -5.35 0.52
CA PHE A 26 9.55 -4.92 0.68
C PHE A 26 8.64 -5.37 -0.47
N GLY A 27 9.15 -6.19 -1.40
CA GLY A 27 8.39 -6.68 -2.56
C GLY A 27 7.82 -5.55 -3.43
N ILE A 28 8.56 -4.46 -3.63
CA ILE A 28 8.14 -3.31 -4.44
C ILE A 28 8.65 -3.51 -5.87
N ASP A 29 7.75 -3.83 -6.77
CA ASP A 29 8.05 -4.03 -8.19
C ASP A 29 7.75 -2.78 -9.03
N THR A 30 8.15 -2.83 -10.30
CA THR A 30 7.86 -1.74 -11.24
C THR A 30 6.34 -1.62 -11.44
N LYS A 31 5.82 -0.39 -11.34
CA LYS A 31 4.39 -0.04 -11.41
C LYS A 31 3.59 -0.32 -10.13
N ASP A 32 4.20 -0.85 -9.08
CA ASP A 32 3.52 -0.94 -7.77
C ASP A 32 3.24 0.47 -7.23
N GLY A 33 2.04 0.63 -6.65
CA GLY A 33 1.68 1.84 -5.92
C GLY A 33 2.41 1.89 -4.59
N LEU A 34 2.85 3.09 -4.19
CA LEU A 34 3.30 3.38 -2.83
C LEU A 34 2.39 4.45 -2.26
N GLU A 35 1.92 4.21 -1.05
CA GLU A 35 1.19 5.19 -0.27
C GLU A 35 2.18 6.03 0.54
N ILE A 36 1.98 7.35 0.52
CA ILE A 36 2.85 8.32 1.16
C ILE A 36 2.13 8.87 2.38
N TYR A 37 2.72 8.67 3.55
CA TYR A 37 2.26 9.22 4.82
C TYR A 37 3.27 10.26 5.33
N VAL A 38 2.77 11.23 6.07
CA VAL A 38 3.59 12.24 6.75
C VAL A 38 3.35 12.09 8.25
N GLU A 39 4.42 11.90 9.01
CA GLU A 39 4.40 11.81 10.46
C GLU A 39 5.48 12.76 11.01
N GLU A 40 5.05 13.82 11.69
CA GLU A 40 5.93 14.88 12.21
C GLU A 40 6.84 15.47 11.11
N ASP A 41 8.12 15.13 11.14
CA ASP A 41 9.18 15.57 10.24
C ASP A 41 9.63 14.46 9.27
N LYS A 42 8.88 13.35 9.18
CA LYS A 42 9.23 12.15 8.41
C LYS A 42 8.22 11.87 7.30
N ILE A 43 8.74 11.38 6.18
CA ILE A 43 7.94 10.77 5.12
C ILE A 43 8.02 9.25 5.28
N ILE A 44 6.86 8.59 5.34
CA ILE A 44 6.75 7.14 5.45
C ILE A 44 6.14 6.62 4.15
N LEU A 45 6.83 5.66 3.53
CA LEU A 45 6.37 4.98 2.33
C LEU A 45 5.86 3.59 2.70
N LYS A 46 4.62 3.28 2.35
CA LYS A 46 4.01 1.96 2.52
C LYS A 46 3.65 1.39 1.15
N LYS A 47 3.83 0.07 0.95
CA LYS A 47 3.32 -0.57 -0.26
C LYS A 47 1.80 -0.40 -0.30
N TYR A 48 1.28 0.14 -1.39
CA TYR A 48 -0.15 0.24 -1.59
C TYR A 48 -0.69 -1.16 -1.91
N GLU A 49 -1.49 -1.70 -1.01
CA GLU A 49 -2.20 -2.94 -1.23
C GLU A 49 -3.69 -2.64 -1.32
N PRO A 50 -4.40 -3.23 -2.30
CA PRO A 50 -5.85 -3.18 -2.34
C PRO A 50 -6.40 -3.65 -1.00
N SER A 51 -7.21 -2.83 -0.35
CA SER A 51 -7.88 -3.16 0.91
C SER A 51 -9.40 -3.16 0.74
N CYS A 52 -10.08 -3.92 1.60
CA CYS A 52 -11.53 -4.01 1.58
C CYS A 52 -12.10 -2.64 1.97
N ILE A 53 -13.03 -2.12 1.17
CA ILE A 53 -13.62 -0.79 1.40
C ILE A 53 -14.32 -0.66 2.77
N PHE A 54 -14.75 -1.78 3.35
CA PHE A 54 -15.51 -1.77 4.61
C PHE A 54 -14.65 -1.94 5.86
N CYS A 55 -13.70 -2.89 5.84
CA CYS A 55 -12.92 -3.25 7.02
C CYS A 55 -11.41 -3.01 6.89
N GLN A 56 -10.96 -2.52 5.73
CA GLN A 56 -9.55 -2.30 5.39
C GLN A 56 -8.66 -3.55 5.47
N ASN A 57 -9.26 -4.75 5.60
CA ASN A 57 -8.52 -6.00 5.50
C ASN A 57 -8.00 -6.17 4.07
N SER A 58 -6.74 -6.57 3.91
CA SER A 58 -6.04 -6.86 2.65
C SER A 58 -6.16 -8.33 2.22
N ASP A 59 -6.71 -9.20 3.06
CA ASP A 59 -6.75 -10.65 2.80
C ASP A 59 -7.86 -11.04 1.81
N ASN A 60 -7.48 -11.81 0.78
CA ASN A 60 -8.37 -12.45 -0.19
C ASN A 60 -9.40 -11.51 -0.82
N ILE A 61 -8.98 -10.29 -1.14
CA ILE A 61 -9.83 -9.27 -1.73
C ILE A 61 -10.21 -9.67 -3.15
N PHE A 62 -11.46 -9.43 -3.51
CA PHE A 62 -11.92 -9.46 -4.89
C PHE A 62 -12.57 -8.12 -5.25
N GLU A 63 -12.57 -7.81 -6.54
CA GLU A 63 -13.22 -6.62 -7.07
C GLU A 63 -14.68 -6.93 -7.44
N PHE A 64 -15.61 -6.10 -6.97
CA PHE A 64 -17.02 -6.14 -7.31
C PHE A 64 -17.49 -4.72 -7.65
N HIS A 65 -17.92 -4.49 -8.90
CA HIS A 65 -18.32 -3.17 -9.41
C HIS A 65 -17.28 -2.05 -9.14
N GLY A 66 -15.99 -2.33 -9.34
CA GLY A 66 -14.91 -1.37 -9.10
C GLY A 66 -14.67 -1.07 -7.61
N LYS A 67 -15.21 -1.89 -6.70
CA LYS A 67 -14.96 -1.81 -5.26
C LYS A 67 -14.27 -3.09 -4.79
N ASN A 68 -13.21 -2.91 -4.02
CA ASN A 68 -12.49 -4.00 -3.37
C ASN A 68 -13.23 -4.44 -2.12
N ILE A 69 -13.61 -5.73 -2.05
CA ILE A 69 -14.36 -6.32 -0.93
C ILE A 69 -13.69 -7.63 -0.51
N CYS A 70 -13.62 -7.89 0.80
CA CYS A 70 -13.20 -9.18 1.32
C CYS A 70 -14.41 -10.13 1.51
N PRO A 71 -14.21 -11.46 1.51
CA PRO A 71 -15.29 -12.44 1.61
C PRO A 71 -16.15 -12.28 2.87
N GLU A 72 -15.56 -11.87 3.99
CA GLU A 72 -16.27 -11.66 5.24
C GLU A 72 -17.27 -10.49 5.14
N CYS A 73 -16.85 -9.36 4.59
CA CYS A 73 -17.75 -8.23 4.35
C CYS A 73 -18.82 -8.56 3.30
N ALA A 74 -18.48 -9.31 2.25
CA ALA A 74 -19.44 -9.75 1.26
C ALA A 74 -20.55 -10.63 1.84
N LYS A 75 -20.19 -11.57 2.74
CA LYS A 75 -21.16 -12.42 3.46
C LYS A 75 -22.10 -11.59 4.33
N LEU A 76 -21.57 -10.61 5.07
CA LEU A 76 -22.38 -9.72 5.91
C LEU A 76 -23.38 -8.92 5.08
N ILE A 77 -22.97 -8.42 3.92
CA ILE A 77 -23.87 -7.71 2.99
C ILE A 77 -24.97 -8.65 2.49
N GLY A 78 -24.59 -9.86 2.04
CA GLY A 78 -25.55 -10.87 1.56
C GLY A 78 -26.54 -11.32 2.63
N ALA A 79 -26.14 -11.38 3.90
CA ALA A 79 -27.02 -11.73 5.02
C ALA A 79 -28.10 -10.66 5.30
N HIS A 80 -27.92 -9.44 4.80
CA HIS A 80 -28.87 -8.33 4.93
C HIS A 80 -29.59 -8.01 3.62
N ALA A 81 -29.41 -8.82 2.57
CA ALA A 81 -30.18 -8.70 1.33
C ALA A 81 -31.51 -9.45 1.50
N GLU A 82 -32.61 -8.71 1.59
CA GLU A 82 -33.98 -9.24 1.52
C GLU A 82 -34.30 -9.84 0.14
#